data_AF-A0AA35X3J7-F1
#
_entry.id   AF-A0AA35X3J7-F1
#
_cell.length_a   1.000
_cell.length_b   1.000
_cell.length_c   1.000
_cell.angle_alpha   90.00
_cell.angle_beta   90.00
_cell.angle_gamma   90.00
#
_symmetry.space_group_name_H-M   'P 1'
#
loop_
_entity.id
_entity.type
_entity.pdbx_description
1 polymer ?
#
loop_
_entity_poly.entity_id
_entity_poly.type
_entity_poly.pdbx_seq_one_letter_code
_entity_poly.pdbx_strand_id
1 'polypeptide(L)'
;MRDYGYTTAGAIYLGWPLSLALVLRAEVQGLEWILIALLGTFATDTGAFFTGRAIGRRPLAPSISPGKTQEGAVGGFLAGVAAVMALAFWLDLPVSVPESAVLGALVAVAGQVGDLVESKIKRTGNVKRLAILGSTGSIGRQTLDIVRAFPEEFSVVGLSAGHNLDLLAEQAREFQPEAVSCEEPPESLASSLPPACQVVSHEDVASHPDADTVMAASVGKAGLAPILAAIRAQKTVALANKEPVVMAGHIVMGEARRHGVDILPVDSEPSAIWQCLRGEQKDLSRVVITASGGAFRNRRRDELATVTPEEALQHPTWSMGRKITIDSATLMNKGFEVIEARWLFDLPWEKIDVVVHHQSIIHAMCALFYPQRVENGALPRFNPVETGSLTFEALDTDRYPCFRLALEAGKKGATYPAVISAADEVAVALFLERRIAFTSIPDLVEDVLSKHTPVSNPGLEDILDADGWAREAARAWTGGHLVAAKAFGMKATKYFLGFGPTLWSFKRGETEYGVKAIPAGGFVSIVGMNPLEYVPPEEEHRTYRGRPFYQKSVVVMAGVGTHFIIAFILIWTANVLIGRPRPGPASA
;
A
#
# COMPACT_ATOMS: atom_id res chain seq x y z
N MET A 1 -15.06 29.32 -3.95
CA MET A 1 -16.35 29.95 -3.55
C MET A 1 -16.96 29.32 -2.28
N ARG A 2 -16.81 28.01 -2.02
CA ARG A 2 -17.30 27.37 -0.79
C ARG A 2 -16.71 27.96 0.51
N ASP A 3 -15.41 28.25 0.56
CA ASP A 3 -14.75 28.75 1.80
C ASP A 3 -15.24 30.12 2.28
N TYR A 4 -15.56 31.03 1.36
CA TYR A 4 -16.14 32.33 1.71
C TYR A 4 -17.56 32.18 2.27
N GLY A 5 -18.32 31.21 1.77
CA GLY A 5 -19.66 30.90 2.28
C GLY A 5 -19.63 30.44 3.73
N TYR A 6 -18.72 29.53 4.09
CA TYR A 6 -18.58 29.05 5.48
C TYR A 6 -18.00 30.11 6.42
N THR A 7 -17.00 30.88 5.96
CA THR A 7 -16.41 31.96 6.76
C THR A 7 -17.44 33.06 7.04
N THR A 8 -18.22 33.44 6.03
CA THR A 8 -19.28 34.46 6.17
C THR A 8 -20.45 33.92 6.99
N ALA A 9 -20.85 32.67 6.77
CA ALA A 9 -21.90 32.03 7.56
C ALA A 9 -21.50 31.86 9.03
N GLY A 10 -20.25 31.50 9.32
CA GLY A 10 -19.71 31.42 10.68
C GLY A 10 -19.67 32.78 11.38
N ALA A 11 -19.22 33.83 10.67
CA ALA A 11 -19.23 35.20 11.17
C ALA A 11 -20.66 35.71 11.46
N ILE A 12 -21.63 35.38 10.60
CA ILE A 12 -23.05 35.71 10.84
C ILE A 12 -23.61 34.88 11.99
N TYR A 13 -23.30 33.58 12.03
CA TYR A 13 -23.83 32.63 13.03
C TYR A 13 -23.36 32.95 14.46
N LEU A 14 -22.11 33.40 14.63
CA LEU A 14 -21.60 33.85 15.93
C LEU A 14 -21.89 35.33 16.20
N GLY A 15 -21.72 36.19 15.19
CA GLY A 15 -21.81 37.64 15.34
C GLY A 15 -23.24 38.14 15.56
N TRP A 16 -24.23 37.57 14.86
CA TRP A 16 -25.61 38.04 14.98
C TRP A 16 -26.22 37.73 16.36
N PRO A 17 -26.14 36.50 16.92
CA PRO A 17 -26.66 36.23 18.26
C PRO A 17 -25.94 37.04 19.37
N LEU A 18 -24.63 37.23 19.27
CA LEU A 18 -23.88 38.08 20.20
C LEU A 18 -24.31 39.56 20.12
N SER A 19 -24.66 40.04 18.92
CA SER A 19 -25.21 41.39 18.78
C SER A 19 -26.59 41.54 19.45
N LEU A 20 -27.42 40.49 19.43
CA LEU A 20 -28.70 40.48 20.14
C LEU A 20 -28.54 40.50 21.66
N ALA A 21 -27.46 39.91 22.19
CA ALA A 21 -27.13 40.01 23.61
C ALA A 21 -26.85 41.47 24.04
N LEU A 22 -26.24 42.28 23.16
CA LEU A 22 -26.04 43.72 23.42
C LEU A 22 -27.36 44.49 23.42
N VAL A 23 -28.29 44.15 22.53
CA VAL A 23 -29.64 44.73 22.49
C VAL A 23 -30.42 44.35 23.75
N LEU A 24 -30.42 43.06 24.11
CA LEU A 24 -31.03 42.56 25.34
C LEU A 24 -30.45 43.23 26.59
N ARG A 25 -29.14 43.52 26.62
CA ARG A 25 -28.50 44.18 27.76
C ARG A 25 -29.05 45.59 28.00
N ALA A 26 -29.55 46.27 26.98
CA ALA A 26 -30.10 47.61 27.06
C ALA A 26 -31.56 47.64 27.55
N GLU A 27 -32.23 46.49 27.63
CA GLU A 27 -33.61 46.36 28.11
C GLU A 27 -33.72 46.31 29.64
N VAL A 28 -34.94 46.50 30.14
CA VAL A 28 -35.26 46.30 31.56
C VAL A 28 -34.99 44.84 31.94
N GLN A 29 -34.22 44.64 33.02
CA GLN A 29 -33.72 43.32 33.43
C GLN A 29 -32.90 42.59 32.34
N GLY A 30 -32.19 43.35 31.52
CA GLY A 30 -31.39 42.81 30.42
C GLY A 30 -30.30 41.82 30.84
N LEU A 31 -29.76 41.90 32.06
CA LEU A 31 -28.78 40.92 32.55
C LEU A 31 -29.43 39.56 32.77
N GLU A 32 -30.61 39.59 33.39
CA GLU A 32 -31.40 38.45 33.81
C GLU A 32 -31.87 37.67 32.58
N TRP A 33 -32.28 38.36 31.51
CA TRP A 33 -32.59 37.75 30.22
C TRP A 33 -31.38 37.04 29.59
N ILE A 34 -30.19 37.64 29.66
CA ILE A 34 -28.95 37.03 29.16
C ILE A 34 -28.58 35.80 30.00
N LEU A 35 -28.73 35.87 31.33
CA LEU A 35 -28.48 34.76 32.24
C LEU A 35 -29.44 33.59 31.97
N ILE A 36 -30.72 33.86 31.69
CA ILE A 36 -31.68 32.83 31.28
C ILE A 36 -31.26 32.14 29.99
N ALA A 37 -30.88 32.91 28.97
CA ALA A 37 -30.45 32.33 27.71
C ALA A 37 -29.21 31.44 27.90
N LEU A 38 -28.19 31.93 28.61
CA LEU A 38 -26.96 31.18 28.86
C LEU A 38 -27.20 29.95 29.73
N LEU A 39 -27.73 30.13 30.94
CA LEU A 39 -27.89 29.05 31.91
C LEU A 39 -28.95 28.04 31.49
N GLY A 40 -29.99 28.50 30.76
CA GLY A 40 -30.98 27.63 30.13
C GLY A 40 -30.36 26.71 29.08
N THR A 41 -29.52 27.26 28.18
CA THR A 41 -28.77 26.46 27.21
C THR A 41 -27.80 25.50 27.89
N PHE A 42 -27.04 25.93 28.90
CA PHE A 42 -26.15 25.05 29.67
C PHE A 42 -26.91 23.89 30.34
N ALA A 43 -28.08 24.17 30.90
CA ALA A 43 -28.93 23.14 31.50
C ALA A 43 -29.46 22.15 30.46
N THR A 44 -29.80 22.63 29.26
CA THR A 44 -30.19 21.77 28.12
C THR A 44 -29.06 20.83 27.73
N ASP A 45 -27.85 21.33 27.54
CA ASP A 45 -26.71 20.50 27.13
C ASP A 45 -26.32 19.48 28.21
N THR A 46 -26.34 19.93 29.47
CA THR A 46 -26.05 19.08 30.62
C THR A 46 -27.09 17.96 30.76
N GLY A 47 -28.38 18.30 30.65
CA GLY A 47 -29.46 17.32 30.65
C GLY A 47 -29.34 16.33 29.50
N ALA A 48 -29.03 16.82 28.29
CA ALA A 48 -28.85 15.96 27.13
C ALA A 48 -27.69 14.98 27.29
N PHE A 49 -26.57 15.45 27.84
CA PHE A 49 -25.39 14.63 28.10
C PHE A 49 -25.67 13.52 29.13
N PHE A 50 -26.21 13.87 30.30
CA PHE A 50 -26.43 12.90 31.36
C PHE A 50 -27.52 11.88 31.01
N THR A 51 -28.64 12.33 30.43
CA THR A 51 -29.70 11.43 29.98
C THR A 51 -29.24 10.57 28.81
N GLY A 52 -28.52 11.15 27.85
CA GLY A 52 -27.95 10.42 26.71
C GLY A 52 -26.96 9.34 27.15
N ARG A 53 -26.13 9.61 28.16
CA ARG A 53 -25.17 8.64 28.70
C ARG A 53 -25.83 7.54 29.55
N ALA A 54 -26.86 7.87 30.31
CA ALA A 54 -27.52 6.93 31.20
C ALA A 54 -28.45 5.96 30.46
N ILE A 55 -29.21 6.45 29.48
CA ILE A 55 -30.29 5.70 28.83
C ILE A 55 -30.36 5.85 27.30
N GLY A 56 -29.40 6.55 26.69
CA GLY A 56 -29.38 6.77 25.23
C GLY A 56 -29.24 5.48 24.44
N ARG A 57 -30.15 5.27 23.49
CA ARG A 57 -30.15 4.07 22.62
C ARG A 57 -30.34 4.42 21.16
N ARG A 58 -31.15 5.44 20.86
CA ARG A 58 -31.49 5.81 19.49
C ARG A 58 -30.69 7.03 19.08
N PRO A 59 -29.85 6.97 18.04
CA PRO A 59 -29.11 8.14 17.59
C PRO A 59 -30.08 9.19 17.01
N LEU A 60 -29.80 10.46 17.30
CA LEU A 60 -30.63 11.59 16.87
C LEU A 60 -30.37 11.95 15.40
N ALA A 61 -29.10 12.08 15.02
CA ALA A 61 -28.67 12.42 13.66
C ALA A 61 -27.30 11.77 13.38
N PRO A 62 -27.23 10.48 13.00
CA PRO A 62 -25.96 9.74 12.89
C PRO A 62 -24.93 10.40 11.96
N SER A 63 -25.40 10.97 10.84
CA SER A 63 -24.55 11.65 9.85
C SER A 63 -24.07 13.03 10.29
N ILE A 64 -24.63 13.62 11.35
CA ILE A 64 -24.28 14.96 11.85
C ILE A 64 -23.70 14.91 13.28
N SER A 65 -24.09 13.96 14.13
CA SER A 65 -23.60 13.82 15.51
C SER A 65 -23.89 12.42 16.08
N PRO A 66 -23.00 11.43 15.86
CA PRO A 66 -23.15 10.03 16.27
C PRO A 66 -23.37 9.83 17.77
N GLY A 67 -22.76 10.68 18.61
CA GLY A 67 -22.88 10.60 20.06
C GLY A 67 -24.18 11.16 20.64
N LYS A 68 -25.01 11.85 19.85
CA LYS A 68 -26.27 12.44 20.33
C LYS A 68 -27.43 11.46 20.14
N THR A 69 -28.25 11.31 21.18
CA THR A 69 -29.37 10.37 21.19
C THR A 69 -30.72 11.08 21.31
N GLN A 70 -31.79 10.44 20.84
CA GLN A 70 -33.16 10.95 20.98
C GLN A 70 -33.55 11.06 22.46
N GLU A 71 -33.14 10.09 23.28
CA GLU A 71 -33.40 10.13 24.72
C GLU A 71 -32.63 11.28 25.40
N GLY A 72 -31.38 11.53 24.96
CA GLY A 72 -30.63 12.72 25.37
C GLY A 72 -31.35 14.01 24.98
N ALA A 73 -31.82 14.13 23.75
CA ALA A 73 -32.57 15.30 23.29
C ALA A 73 -33.82 15.60 24.16
N VAL A 74 -34.57 14.56 24.54
CA VAL A 74 -35.71 14.71 25.46
C VAL A 74 -35.25 15.13 26.86
N GLY A 75 -34.19 14.51 27.38
CA GLY A 75 -33.62 14.86 28.69
C GLY A 75 -33.14 16.31 28.76
N GLY A 76 -32.45 16.78 27.72
CA GLY A 76 -32.01 18.18 27.60
C GLY A 76 -33.18 19.14 27.45
N PHE A 77 -34.23 18.76 26.72
CA PHE A 77 -35.45 19.57 26.61
C PHE A 77 -36.10 19.81 27.97
N LEU A 78 -36.33 18.75 28.73
CA LEU A 78 -36.95 18.84 30.06
C LEU A 78 -36.08 19.62 31.06
N ALA A 79 -34.76 19.38 31.05
CA ALA A 79 -33.81 20.08 31.91
C ALA A 79 -33.76 21.58 31.60
N GLY A 80 -33.75 21.97 30.32
CA GLY A 80 -33.78 23.36 29.89
C GLY A 80 -35.05 24.09 30.30
N VAL A 81 -36.22 23.48 30.07
CA VAL A 81 -37.52 24.04 30.48
C VAL A 81 -37.57 24.27 32.00
N ALA A 82 -37.19 23.25 32.78
CA ALA A 82 -37.19 23.35 34.23
C ALA A 82 -36.21 24.41 34.74
N ALA A 83 -35.01 24.49 34.16
CA ALA A 83 -34.01 25.48 34.54
C ALA A 83 -34.48 26.91 34.23
N VAL A 84 -35.06 27.16 33.05
CA VAL A 84 -35.56 28.49 32.69
C VAL A 84 -36.74 28.91 33.58
N MET A 85 -37.66 28.00 33.91
CA MET A 85 -38.75 28.30 34.85
C MET A 85 -38.22 28.62 36.25
N ALA A 86 -37.25 27.85 36.75
CA ALA A 86 -36.63 28.09 38.05
C ALA A 86 -35.86 29.42 38.09
N LEU A 87 -35.13 29.74 37.03
CA LEU A 87 -34.39 31.00 36.89
C LEU A 87 -35.33 32.20 36.77
N ALA A 88 -36.40 32.09 35.98
CA ALA A 88 -37.39 33.16 35.83
C ALA A 88 -38.07 33.50 37.17
N PHE A 89 -38.36 32.48 37.98
CA PHE A 89 -38.87 32.66 39.33
C PHE A 89 -37.82 33.28 40.28
N TRP A 90 -36.58 32.77 40.26
CA TRP A 90 -35.52 33.23 41.17
C TRP A 90 -35.02 34.65 40.87
N LEU A 91 -35.05 35.05 39.60
CA LEU A 91 -34.64 36.38 39.13
C LEU A 91 -35.80 37.39 39.09
N ASP A 92 -36.99 37.01 39.55
CA ASP A 92 -38.20 37.85 39.59
C ASP A 92 -38.50 38.53 38.23
N LEU A 93 -38.51 37.72 37.17
CA LEU A 93 -38.78 38.22 35.82
C LEU A 93 -40.28 38.48 35.62
N PRO A 94 -40.66 39.44 34.76
CA PRO A 94 -42.03 39.86 34.52
C PRO A 94 -42.73 38.89 33.53
N VAL A 95 -42.66 37.59 33.81
CA VAL A 95 -43.27 36.52 33.02
C VAL A 95 -44.05 35.58 33.91
N SER A 96 -45.20 35.14 33.42
CA SER A 96 -46.01 34.12 34.09
C SER A 96 -45.35 32.73 33.99
N VAL A 97 -45.83 31.80 34.83
CA VAL A 97 -45.37 30.41 34.82
C VAL A 97 -45.55 29.74 33.44
N PRO A 98 -46.69 29.91 32.72
CA PRO A 98 -46.81 29.39 31.36
C PRO A 98 -45.85 30.03 30.36
N GLU A 99 -45.61 31.34 30.46
CA GLU A 99 -44.69 32.06 29.56
C GLU A 99 -43.24 31.62 29.76
N SER A 100 -42.80 31.42 31.01
CA SER A 100 -41.45 30.91 31.31
C SER A 100 -41.25 29.46 30.84
N ALA A 101 -42.30 28.63 30.87
CA ALA A 101 -42.24 27.27 30.30
C ALA A 101 -42.08 27.30 28.77
N VAL A 102 -42.83 28.18 28.08
CA VAL A 102 -42.70 28.38 26.62
C VAL A 102 -41.31 28.91 26.27
N LEU A 103 -40.80 29.88 27.03
CA LEU A 103 -39.46 30.40 26.86
C LEU A 103 -38.40 29.31 27.03
N GLY A 104 -38.53 28.48 28.08
CA GLY A 104 -37.63 27.35 28.31
C GLY A 104 -37.67 26.33 27.18
N ALA A 105 -38.84 26.06 26.61
CA ALA A 105 -38.97 25.17 25.46
C ALA A 105 -38.26 25.73 24.22
N LEU A 106 -38.40 27.04 23.97
CA LEU A 106 -37.72 27.72 22.87
C LEU A 106 -36.20 27.70 23.05
N VAL A 107 -35.69 28.02 24.24
CA VAL A 107 -34.25 27.98 24.56
C VAL A 107 -33.70 26.57 24.39
N ALA A 108 -34.42 25.55 24.86
CA ALA A 108 -33.97 24.18 24.75
C ALA A 108 -33.93 23.66 23.29
N VAL A 109 -34.94 24.02 22.48
CA VAL A 109 -34.95 23.69 21.04
C VAL A 109 -33.82 24.44 20.31
N ALA A 110 -33.67 25.73 20.57
CA ALA A 110 -32.63 26.56 19.96
C ALA A 110 -31.23 26.05 20.32
N GLY A 111 -31.01 25.67 21.59
CA GLY A 111 -29.79 25.01 22.05
C GLY A 111 -29.49 23.76 21.23
N GLN A 112 -30.41 22.80 21.20
CA GLN A 112 -30.21 21.54 20.46
C GLN A 112 -29.99 21.73 18.95
N VAL A 113 -30.71 22.66 18.32
CA VAL A 113 -30.51 22.99 16.91
C VAL A 113 -29.13 23.62 16.69
N GLY A 114 -28.73 24.58 17.53
CA GLY A 114 -27.43 25.21 17.42
C GLY A 114 -26.30 24.21 17.57
N ASP A 115 -26.45 23.28 18.51
CA ASP A 115 -25.50 22.23 18.83
C ASP A 115 -25.39 21.17 17.69
N LEU A 116 -26.43 21.01 16.85
CA LEU A 116 -26.37 20.21 15.61
C LEU A 116 -25.77 21.00 14.44
N VAL A 117 -26.06 22.30 14.34
CA VAL A 117 -25.46 23.18 13.33
C VAL A 117 -23.96 23.30 13.55
N GLU A 118 -23.49 23.44 14.79
CA GLU A 118 -22.07 23.44 15.12
C GLU A 118 -21.41 22.12 14.71
N SER A 119 -22.00 20.97 15.06
CA SER A 119 -21.49 19.66 14.63
C SER A 119 -21.45 19.51 13.11
N LYS A 120 -22.43 20.09 12.39
CA LYS A 120 -22.44 20.12 10.93
C LYS A 120 -21.33 21.00 10.38
N ILE A 121 -21.12 22.20 10.95
CA ILE A 121 -20.04 23.12 10.55
C ILE A 121 -18.67 22.45 10.77
N LYS A 122 -18.44 21.84 11.94
CA LYS A 122 -17.21 21.07 12.23
C LYS A 122 -16.95 19.99 11.18
N ARG A 123 -18.00 19.29 10.73
CA ARG A 123 -17.91 18.24 9.71
C ARG A 123 -17.72 18.74 8.29
N THR A 124 -18.11 19.98 8.01
CA THR A 124 -18.00 20.52 6.65
C THR A 124 -16.65 21.21 6.42
N GLY A 125 -15.82 21.31 7.47
CA GLY A 125 -14.67 22.21 7.50
C GLY A 125 -13.34 21.69 6.95
N ASN A 126 -13.09 20.37 6.82
CA ASN A 126 -11.79 19.88 6.31
C ASN A 126 -11.70 18.35 6.05
N VAL A 127 -12.78 17.67 5.67
CA VAL A 127 -12.71 16.22 5.38
C VAL A 127 -11.81 15.99 4.16
N LYS A 128 -10.68 15.31 4.37
CA LYS A 128 -9.76 14.91 3.29
C LYS A 128 -10.37 13.77 2.49
N ARG A 129 -10.44 13.96 1.17
CA ARG A 129 -11.02 12.97 0.26
C ARG A 129 -9.94 12.07 -0.32
N LEU A 130 -10.10 10.77 -0.09
CA LEU A 130 -9.14 9.74 -0.45
C LEU A 130 -9.60 8.93 -1.65
N ALA A 131 -8.71 8.72 -2.61
CA ALA A 131 -8.80 7.62 -3.56
C ALA A 131 -7.80 6.54 -3.15
N ILE A 132 -8.23 5.27 -3.09
CA ILE A 132 -7.40 4.16 -2.59
C ILE A 132 -7.19 3.14 -3.70
N LEU A 133 -5.94 3.05 -4.19
CA LEU A 133 -5.50 2.05 -5.15
C LEU A 133 -5.05 0.80 -4.40
N GLY A 134 -5.67 -0.36 -4.64
CA GLY A 134 -5.38 -1.59 -3.90
C GLY A 134 -6.14 -1.70 -2.55
N SER A 135 -7.41 -1.29 -2.50
CA SER A 135 -8.24 -1.24 -1.28
C SER A 135 -8.43 -2.59 -0.59
N THR A 136 -8.39 -3.69 -1.33
CA THR A 136 -8.55 -5.06 -0.82
C THR A 136 -7.25 -5.68 -0.32
N GLY A 137 -6.12 -5.00 -0.52
CA GLY A 137 -4.81 -5.38 -0.01
C GLY A 137 -4.63 -5.15 1.50
N SER A 138 -3.44 -5.44 2.03
CA SER A 138 -3.14 -5.19 3.45
C SER A 138 -3.19 -3.70 3.79
N ILE A 139 -2.45 -2.87 3.05
CA ILE A 139 -2.38 -1.42 3.28
C ILE A 139 -3.72 -0.74 2.97
N GLY A 140 -4.41 -1.15 1.90
CA GLY A 140 -5.73 -0.63 1.57
C GLY A 140 -6.75 -0.84 2.70
N ARG A 141 -6.81 -2.05 3.27
CA ARG A 141 -7.69 -2.34 4.42
C ARG A 141 -7.30 -1.56 5.67
N GLN A 142 -6.01 -1.46 5.99
CA GLN A 142 -5.54 -0.64 7.12
C GLN A 142 -5.86 0.84 6.93
N THR A 143 -5.77 1.35 5.70
CA THR A 143 -6.18 2.71 5.36
C THR A 143 -7.68 2.90 5.61
N LEU A 144 -8.50 1.94 5.20
CA LEU A 144 -9.94 1.96 5.49
C LEU A 144 -10.25 1.83 6.99
N ASP A 145 -9.46 1.10 7.76
CA ASP A 145 -9.58 1.06 9.22
C ASP A 145 -9.35 2.46 9.84
N ILE A 146 -8.38 3.22 9.34
CA ILE A 146 -8.14 4.62 9.74
C ILE A 146 -9.33 5.50 9.34
N VAL A 147 -9.82 5.40 8.10
CA VAL A 147 -11.01 6.15 7.67
C VAL A 147 -12.21 5.85 8.57
N ARG A 148 -12.39 4.57 8.94
CA ARG A 148 -13.47 4.12 9.81
C ARG A 148 -13.33 4.65 11.25
N ALA A 149 -12.10 4.82 11.72
CA ALA A 149 -11.80 5.38 13.04
C ALA A 149 -11.92 6.92 13.10
N PHE A 150 -11.70 7.62 11.98
CA PHE A 150 -11.73 9.08 11.88
C PHE A 150 -12.63 9.57 10.72
N PRO A 151 -13.94 9.24 10.73
CA PRO A 151 -14.87 9.58 9.65
C PRO A 151 -15.13 11.08 9.51
N GLU A 152 -14.79 11.88 10.53
CA GLU A 152 -14.82 13.35 10.49
C GLU A 152 -13.61 13.97 9.81
N GLU A 153 -12.51 13.22 9.63
CA GLU A 153 -11.27 13.69 9.00
C GLU A 153 -11.11 13.16 7.58
N PHE A 154 -11.66 11.98 7.27
CA PHE A 154 -11.48 11.31 5.98
C PHE A 154 -12.78 10.82 5.36
N SER A 155 -12.87 10.91 4.04
CA SER A 155 -13.91 10.25 3.24
C SER A 155 -13.31 9.60 2.01
N VAL A 156 -13.91 8.51 1.53
CA VAL A 156 -13.44 7.81 0.33
C VAL A 156 -14.26 8.24 -0.88
N VAL A 157 -13.59 8.72 -1.93
CA VAL A 157 -14.22 9.05 -3.21
C VAL A 157 -14.00 7.97 -4.26
N GLY A 158 -12.94 7.17 -4.13
CA GLY A 158 -12.61 6.13 -5.10
C GLY A 158 -11.93 4.92 -4.48
N LEU A 159 -12.30 3.71 -4.93
CA LEU A 159 -11.64 2.46 -4.54
C LEU A 159 -11.19 1.66 -5.76
N SER A 160 -10.00 1.09 -5.71
CA SER A 160 -9.51 0.19 -6.75
C SER A 160 -9.02 -1.13 -6.15
N ALA A 161 -9.32 -2.24 -6.81
CA ALA A 161 -8.82 -3.57 -6.46
C ALA A 161 -8.29 -4.31 -7.70
N GLY A 162 -7.64 -5.46 -7.49
CA GLY A 162 -7.41 -6.45 -8.56
C GLY A 162 -8.65 -7.33 -8.73
N HIS A 163 -8.53 -8.62 -8.41
CA HIS A 163 -9.59 -9.61 -8.62
C HIS A 163 -10.50 -9.90 -7.41
N ASN A 164 -10.26 -9.31 -6.23
CA ASN A 164 -11.07 -9.58 -5.03
C ASN A 164 -12.36 -8.75 -5.05
N LEU A 165 -13.28 -9.10 -5.94
CA LEU A 165 -14.48 -8.32 -6.24
C LEU A 165 -15.51 -8.34 -5.10
N ASP A 166 -15.61 -9.47 -4.37
CA ASP A 166 -16.54 -9.59 -3.25
C ASP A 166 -16.21 -8.58 -2.15
N LEU A 167 -14.93 -8.53 -1.75
CA LEU A 167 -14.47 -7.56 -0.76
C LEU A 167 -14.54 -6.11 -1.28
N LEU A 168 -14.28 -5.88 -2.57
CA LEU A 168 -14.44 -4.55 -3.16
C LEU A 168 -15.90 -4.08 -3.08
N ALA A 169 -16.87 -4.96 -3.37
CA ALA A 169 -18.29 -4.65 -3.28
C ALA A 169 -18.76 -4.44 -1.82
N GLU A 170 -18.21 -5.18 -0.87
CA GLU A 170 -18.42 -4.93 0.57
C GLU A 170 -17.91 -3.55 0.99
N GLN A 171 -16.67 -3.22 0.61
CA GLN A 171 -16.07 -1.91 0.88
C GLN A 171 -16.85 -0.78 0.20
N ALA A 172 -17.29 -0.95 -1.05
CA ALA A 172 -18.09 0.05 -1.75
C ALA A 172 -19.44 0.29 -1.07
N ARG A 173 -20.11 -0.76 -0.56
CA ARG A 173 -21.35 -0.61 0.22
C ARG A 173 -21.12 0.10 1.55
N GLU A 174 -19.99 -0.12 2.20
CA GLU A 174 -19.65 0.54 3.46
C GLU A 174 -19.29 2.03 3.26
N PHE A 175 -18.35 2.31 2.36
CA PHE A 175 -17.75 3.65 2.23
C PHE A 175 -18.43 4.53 1.17
N GLN A 176 -19.36 3.97 0.38
CA GLN A 176 -20.15 4.69 -0.63
C GLN A 176 -19.31 5.59 -1.57
N PRO A 177 -18.24 5.07 -2.20
CA PRO A 177 -17.43 5.86 -3.12
C PRO A 177 -18.21 6.23 -4.40
N GLU A 178 -17.76 7.28 -5.08
CA GLU A 178 -18.31 7.70 -6.37
C GLU A 178 -17.73 6.88 -7.53
N ALA A 179 -16.50 6.36 -7.36
CA ALA A 179 -15.80 5.58 -8.37
C ALA A 179 -15.23 4.28 -7.80
N VAL A 180 -15.33 3.19 -8.57
CA VAL A 180 -14.62 1.94 -8.31
C VAL A 180 -13.90 1.43 -9.54
N SER A 181 -12.81 0.70 -9.35
CA SER A 181 -12.09 0.05 -10.43
C SER A 181 -11.60 -1.34 -10.05
N CYS A 182 -11.59 -2.27 -11.01
CA CYS A 182 -11.03 -3.59 -10.85
C CYS A 182 -10.44 -4.13 -12.16
N GLU A 183 -9.60 -5.16 -12.06
CA GLU A 183 -9.13 -5.89 -13.23
C GLU A 183 -10.27 -6.74 -13.81
N GLU A 184 -10.53 -6.59 -15.11
CA GLU A 184 -11.56 -7.34 -15.86
C GLU A 184 -12.97 -7.26 -15.20
N PRO A 185 -13.60 -6.08 -15.13
CA PRO A 185 -14.87 -5.89 -14.44
C PRO A 185 -15.99 -6.73 -15.10
N PRO A 186 -16.63 -7.66 -14.36
CA PRO A 186 -17.77 -8.40 -14.89
C PRO A 186 -18.99 -7.49 -14.96
N GLU A 187 -19.89 -7.75 -15.91
CA GLU A 187 -21.16 -6.99 -16.05
C GLU A 187 -22.00 -7.00 -14.76
N SER A 188 -21.88 -8.06 -13.95
CA SER A 188 -22.58 -8.22 -12.67
C SER A 188 -22.01 -7.36 -11.54
N LEU A 189 -20.83 -6.74 -11.69
CA LEU A 189 -20.26 -5.91 -10.63
C LEU A 189 -21.14 -4.68 -10.37
N ALA A 190 -21.64 -4.05 -11.44
CA ALA A 190 -22.47 -2.85 -11.35
C ALA A 190 -23.72 -3.03 -10.46
N SER A 191 -24.32 -4.22 -10.46
CA SER A 191 -25.49 -4.51 -9.62
C SER A 191 -25.17 -4.72 -8.14
N SER A 192 -23.90 -4.93 -7.79
CA SER A 192 -23.43 -5.13 -6.42
C SER A 192 -22.92 -3.83 -5.77
N LEU A 193 -22.86 -2.74 -6.53
CA LEU A 193 -22.34 -1.44 -6.11
C LEU A 193 -23.47 -0.48 -5.69
N PRO A 194 -23.15 0.57 -4.90
CA PRO A 194 -24.08 1.65 -4.63
C PRO A 194 -24.60 2.33 -5.92
N PRO A 195 -25.85 2.81 -5.97
CA PRO A 195 -26.42 3.41 -7.19
C PRO A 195 -25.66 4.60 -7.76
N ALA A 196 -24.93 5.34 -6.92
CA ALA A 196 -24.13 6.50 -7.32
C ALA A 196 -22.69 6.14 -7.75
N CYS A 197 -22.28 4.89 -7.58
CA CYS A 197 -20.91 4.43 -7.79
C CYS A 197 -20.72 3.96 -9.24
N GLN A 198 -19.71 4.51 -9.92
CA GLN A 198 -19.39 4.16 -11.31
C GLN A 198 -18.17 3.24 -11.39
N VAL A 199 -18.19 2.29 -12.33
CA VAL A 199 -17.01 1.47 -12.65
C VAL A 199 -16.15 2.21 -13.68
N VAL A 200 -14.91 2.52 -13.33
CA VAL A 200 -13.98 3.33 -14.13
C VAL A 200 -12.57 2.70 -14.15
N SER A 201 -11.62 3.31 -14.88
CA SER A 201 -10.23 2.85 -14.89
C SER A 201 -9.49 3.14 -13.58
N HIS A 202 -8.35 2.48 -13.36
CA HIS A 202 -7.51 2.73 -12.18
C HIS A 202 -6.97 4.17 -12.18
N GLU A 203 -6.62 4.68 -13.36
CA GLU A 203 -6.20 6.04 -13.60
C GLU A 203 -7.30 7.04 -13.28
N ASP A 204 -8.55 6.77 -13.67
CA ASP A 204 -9.69 7.64 -13.35
C ASP A 204 -9.98 7.71 -11.84
N VAL A 205 -9.85 6.58 -11.12
CA VAL A 205 -9.90 6.57 -9.66
C VAL A 205 -8.78 7.46 -9.08
N ALA A 206 -7.56 7.33 -9.60
CA ALA A 206 -6.40 8.07 -9.13
C ALA A 206 -6.48 9.58 -9.46
N SER A 207 -7.10 9.95 -10.59
CA SER A 207 -7.28 11.33 -11.02
C SER A 207 -8.65 11.91 -10.66
N HIS A 208 -9.43 11.26 -9.78
CA HIS A 208 -10.79 11.67 -9.46
C HIS A 208 -10.83 13.17 -9.08
N PRO A 209 -11.72 14.00 -9.67
CA PRO A 209 -11.71 15.45 -9.47
C PRO A 209 -11.78 15.85 -8.00
N ASP A 210 -12.60 15.15 -7.23
CA ASP A 210 -12.83 15.38 -5.80
C ASP A 210 -11.81 14.72 -4.87
N ALA A 211 -10.86 13.93 -5.37
CA ALA A 211 -9.80 13.37 -4.51
C ALA A 211 -8.78 14.47 -4.15
N ASP A 212 -8.36 14.51 -2.88
CA ASP A 212 -7.26 15.35 -2.41
C ASP A 212 -5.96 14.55 -2.34
N THR A 213 -6.06 13.29 -1.91
CA THR A 213 -4.93 12.38 -1.73
C THR A 213 -5.23 11.01 -2.31
N VAL A 214 -4.24 10.42 -2.98
CA VAL A 214 -4.28 9.07 -3.53
C VAL A 214 -3.40 8.16 -2.69
N MET A 215 -3.98 7.15 -2.04
CA MET A 215 -3.25 6.06 -1.39
C MET A 215 -2.87 5.03 -2.44
N ALA A 216 -1.60 5.01 -2.85
CA ALA A 216 -1.05 4.09 -3.82
C ALA A 216 -0.56 2.80 -3.13
N ALA A 217 -1.49 1.86 -2.93
CA ALA A 217 -1.28 0.59 -2.23
C ALA A 217 -1.49 -0.66 -3.12
N SER A 218 -1.53 -0.48 -4.45
CA SER A 218 -1.45 -1.59 -5.40
C SER A 218 -0.08 -2.27 -5.33
N VAL A 219 0.08 -3.46 -5.92
CA VAL A 219 1.33 -4.23 -5.86
C VAL A 219 2.06 -4.15 -7.19
N GLY A 220 3.39 -4.02 -7.13
CA GLY A 220 4.25 -4.11 -8.31
C GLY A 220 3.99 -2.99 -9.32
N LYS A 221 4.20 -3.27 -10.61
CA LYS A 221 4.09 -2.24 -11.66
C LYS A 221 2.68 -1.67 -11.87
N ALA A 222 1.63 -2.35 -11.38
CA ALA A 222 0.24 -1.95 -11.58
C ALA A 222 -0.07 -0.54 -11.02
N GLY A 223 0.72 -0.07 -10.05
CA GLY A 223 0.61 1.30 -9.52
C GLY A 223 1.18 2.40 -10.42
N LEU A 224 2.06 2.09 -11.38
CA LEU A 224 2.84 3.12 -12.09
C LEU A 224 1.96 4.08 -12.89
N ALA A 225 1.07 3.57 -13.76
CA ALA A 225 0.20 4.41 -14.58
C ALA A 225 -0.79 5.23 -13.73
N PRO A 226 -1.49 4.64 -12.74
CA PRO A 226 -2.34 5.39 -11.81
C PRO A 226 -1.59 6.47 -11.00
N ILE A 227 -0.37 6.20 -10.53
CA ILE A 227 0.44 7.20 -9.81
C ILE A 227 0.76 8.39 -10.72
N LEU A 228 1.17 8.14 -11.97
CA LEU A 228 1.42 9.22 -12.94
C LEU A 228 0.15 10.01 -13.26
N ALA A 229 -1.01 9.35 -13.34
CA ALA A 229 -2.30 10.02 -13.51
C ALA A 229 -2.65 10.91 -12.31
N ALA A 230 -2.45 10.43 -11.08
CA ALA A 230 -2.62 11.22 -9.86
C ALA A 230 -1.73 12.47 -9.83
N ILE A 231 -0.44 12.31 -10.18
CA ILE A 231 0.51 13.42 -10.23
C ILE A 231 0.09 14.47 -11.28
N ARG A 232 -0.30 14.05 -12.48
CA ARG A 232 -0.77 14.96 -13.54
C ARG A 232 -2.05 15.68 -13.17
N ALA A 233 -2.91 15.02 -12.40
CA ALA A 233 -4.12 15.59 -11.81
C ALA A 233 -3.84 16.42 -10.53
N GLN A 234 -2.55 16.65 -10.20
CA GLN A 234 -2.08 17.42 -9.06
C GLN A 234 -2.60 16.94 -7.71
N LYS A 235 -2.76 15.63 -7.56
CA LYS A 235 -3.19 14.98 -6.32
C LYS A 235 -1.98 14.65 -5.45
N THR A 236 -2.09 14.82 -4.14
CA THR A 236 -1.05 14.31 -3.22
C THR A 236 -1.01 12.78 -3.33
N VAL A 237 0.18 12.18 -3.44
CA VAL A 237 0.30 10.72 -3.53
C VAL A 237 0.91 10.18 -2.24
N ALA A 238 0.13 9.41 -1.49
CA ALA A 238 0.64 8.59 -0.39
C ALA A 238 1.12 7.25 -0.96
N LEU A 239 2.44 7.08 -1.07
CA LEU A 239 3.09 5.98 -1.75
C LEU A 239 3.41 4.83 -0.78
N ALA A 240 2.69 3.72 -0.88
CA ALA A 240 3.01 2.46 -0.18
C ALA A 240 3.66 1.43 -1.12
N ASN A 241 3.37 1.51 -2.41
CA ASN A 241 3.96 0.68 -3.45
C ASN A 241 5.31 1.27 -3.89
N LYS A 242 6.42 0.63 -3.49
CA LYS A 242 7.79 1.10 -3.81
C LYS A 242 8.21 0.78 -5.24
N GLU A 243 7.68 -0.29 -5.83
CA GLU A 243 8.10 -0.81 -7.14
C GLU A 243 8.04 0.23 -8.27
N PRO A 244 6.98 1.06 -8.42
CA PRO A 244 6.96 2.17 -9.37
C PRO A 244 8.14 3.15 -9.24
N VAL A 245 8.56 3.47 -8.02
CA VAL A 245 9.70 4.36 -7.77
C VAL A 245 11.03 3.63 -7.96
N VAL A 246 11.10 2.34 -7.62
CA VAL A 246 12.27 1.52 -7.91
C VAL A 246 12.51 1.45 -9.41
N MET A 247 11.48 1.12 -10.20
CA MET A 247 11.61 0.92 -11.64
C MET A 247 11.74 2.22 -12.43
N ALA A 248 11.02 3.28 -12.02
CA ALA A 248 10.85 4.50 -12.81
C ALA A 248 11.04 5.78 -11.98
N GLY A 249 11.88 5.74 -10.94
CA GLY A 249 12.05 6.84 -9.99
C GLY A 249 12.39 8.19 -10.63
N HIS A 250 13.20 8.21 -11.69
CA HIS A 250 13.51 9.46 -12.43
C HIS A 250 12.28 10.05 -13.14
N ILE A 251 11.37 9.21 -13.64
CA ILE A 251 10.12 9.62 -14.29
C ILE A 251 9.12 10.06 -13.23
N VAL A 252 8.87 9.24 -12.20
CA VAL A 252 7.89 9.53 -11.15
C VAL A 252 8.25 10.82 -10.42
N MET A 253 9.49 10.94 -9.95
CA MET A 253 9.95 12.14 -9.23
C MET A 253 10.11 13.35 -10.17
N GLY A 254 10.44 13.11 -11.44
CA GLY A 254 10.48 14.17 -12.46
C GLY A 254 9.10 14.78 -12.71
N GLU A 255 8.08 13.94 -12.85
CA GLU A 255 6.70 14.35 -13.05
C GLU A 255 6.13 15.06 -11.81
N ALA A 256 6.44 14.54 -10.61
CA ALA A 256 6.03 15.14 -9.34
C ALA A 256 6.61 16.55 -9.18
N ARG A 257 7.91 16.75 -9.45
CA ARG A 257 8.54 18.07 -9.45
C ARG A 257 7.94 19.02 -10.49
N ARG A 258 7.63 18.51 -11.69
CA ARG A 258 7.03 19.31 -12.77
C ARG A 258 5.65 19.87 -12.40
N HIS A 259 4.86 19.10 -11.65
CA HIS A 259 3.49 19.48 -11.26
C HIS A 259 3.39 20.06 -9.84
N GLY A 260 4.51 20.13 -9.10
CA GLY A 260 4.53 20.61 -7.72
C GLY A 260 3.75 19.70 -6.76
N VAL A 261 3.77 18.39 -7.01
CA VAL A 261 3.03 17.39 -6.22
C VAL A 261 3.92 16.77 -5.15
N ASP A 262 3.38 16.66 -3.95
CA ASP A 262 4.01 15.93 -2.84
C ASP A 262 3.81 14.42 -2.99
N ILE A 263 4.92 13.68 -2.94
CA ILE A 263 4.94 12.22 -2.78
C ILE A 263 5.25 11.93 -1.31
N LEU A 264 4.28 11.37 -0.59
CA LEU A 264 4.37 11.06 0.83
C LEU A 264 4.70 9.58 1.01
N PRO A 265 5.87 9.22 1.56
CA PRO A 265 6.18 7.82 1.81
C PRO A 265 5.28 7.24 2.89
N VAL A 266 4.66 6.10 2.59
CA VAL A 266 3.90 5.29 3.55
C VAL A 266 4.72 4.10 4.04
N ASP A 267 5.69 3.64 3.24
CA ASP A 267 6.60 2.58 3.67
C ASP A 267 7.41 2.99 4.89
N SER A 268 7.69 2.05 5.80
CA SER A 268 8.01 2.36 7.19
C SER A 268 9.33 3.12 7.34
N GLU A 269 10.36 2.74 6.59
CA GLU A 269 11.68 3.34 6.65
C GLU A 269 11.73 4.69 5.92
N PRO A 270 11.25 4.83 4.66
CA PRO A 270 11.06 6.14 4.04
C PRO A 270 10.14 7.07 4.85
N SER A 271 9.06 6.56 5.45
CA SER A 271 8.19 7.35 6.33
C SER A 271 8.93 7.85 7.56
N ALA A 272 9.76 7.01 8.20
CA ALA A 272 10.58 7.44 9.32
C ALA A 272 11.60 8.52 8.93
N ILE A 273 12.22 8.41 7.74
CA ILE A 273 13.09 9.47 7.21
C ILE A 273 12.28 10.77 7.05
N TRP A 274 11.14 10.71 6.38
CA TRP A 274 10.28 11.87 6.15
C TRP A 274 9.83 12.54 7.45
N GLN A 275 9.45 11.76 8.47
CA GLN A 275 9.09 12.26 9.80
C GLN A 275 10.27 12.95 10.49
N CYS A 276 11.49 12.44 10.31
CA CYS A 276 12.70 13.10 10.83
C CYS A 276 13.05 14.40 10.11
N LEU A 277 12.65 14.55 8.84
CA LEU A 277 12.93 15.74 8.02
C LEU A 277 11.84 16.80 8.08
N ARG A 278 10.64 16.44 8.55
CA ARG A 278 9.49 17.35 8.64
C ARG A 278 9.80 18.57 9.51
N GLY A 279 9.82 19.75 8.88
CA GLY A 279 10.10 21.03 9.54
C GLY A 279 11.57 21.42 9.58
N GLU A 280 12.46 20.55 9.10
CA GLU A 280 13.90 20.81 9.04
C GLU A 280 14.28 21.59 7.79
N GLN A 281 15.20 22.53 7.95
CA GLN A 281 15.71 23.40 6.87
C GLN A 281 17.14 23.02 6.46
N LYS A 282 17.71 21.97 7.06
CA LYS A 282 19.10 21.57 6.88
C LYS A 282 19.23 20.41 5.92
N ASP A 283 20.34 20.43 5.18
CA ASP A 283 20.71 19.34 4.30
C ASP A 283 21.01 18.06 5.09
N LEU A 284 20.46 16.96 4.60
CA LEU A 284 20.65 15.64 5.20
C LEU A 284 22.10 15.17 4.96
N SER A 285 22.84 14.95 6.06
CA SER A 285 24.24 14.51 5.96
C SER A 285 24.35 13.00 5.74
N ARG A 286 23.50 12.23 6.42
CA ARG A 286 23.50 10.76 6.37
C ARG A 286 22.15 10.19 6.81
N VAL A 287 21.77 9.08 6.20
CA VAL A 287 20.60 8.27 6.55
C VAL A 287 21.05 6.86 6.85
N VAL A 288 20.51 6.29 7.91
CA VAL A 288 20.65 4.87 8.22
C VAL A 288 19.28 4.22 8.15
N ILE A 289 19.11 3.32 7.18
CA ILE A 289 17.91 2.50 7.00
C ILE A 289 18.11 1.21 7.79
N THR A 290 17.14 0.85 8.63
CA THR A 290 17.25 -0.39 9.43
C THR A 290 16.63 -1.57 8.70
N ALA A 291 17.04 -2.80 8.98
CA ALA A 291 16.46 -4.02 8.40
C ALA A 291 16.18 -5.08 9.48
N SER A 292 15.06 -5.78 9.40
CA SER A 292 14.71 -6.83 10.39
C SER A 292 15.62 -8.07 10.31
N GLY A 293 16.22 -8.29 9.14
CA GLY A 293 16.99 -9.48 8.74
C GLY A 293 16.13 -10.61 8.14
N GLY A 294 14.80 -10.45 8.12
CA GLY A 294 13.86 -11.42 7.55
C GLY A 294 13.71 -12.72 8.36
N ALA A 295 12.88 -13.64 7.85
CA ALA A 295 12.55 -14.91 8.51
C ALA A 295 13.76 -15.82 8.79
N PHE A 296 14.81 -15.71 7.97
CA PHE A 296 15.96 -16.61 8.01
C PHE A 296 17.23 -15.99 8.59
N ARG A 297 17.11 -14.86 9.31
CA ARG A 297 18.22 -14.15 9.97
C ARG A 297 19.07 -15.00 10.92
N ASN A 298 18.53 -16.11 11.42
CA ASN A 298 19.22 -17.04 12.32
C ASN A 298 19.59 -18.39 11.67
N ARG A 299 19.20 -18.64 10.41
CA ARG A 299 19.48 -19.91 9.71
C ARG A 299 20.76 -19.84 8.90
N ARG A 300 21.52 -20.93 8.85
CA ARG A 300 22.70 -21.03 7.99
C ARG A 300 22.29 -21.20 6.53
N ARG A 301 23.20 -20.85 5.61
CA ARG A 301 22.92 -20.87 4.17
C ARG A 301 22.60 -22.27 3.62
N ASP A 302 23.27 -23.31 4.14
CA ASP A 302 23.03 -24.72 3.80
C ASP A 302 21.61 -25.17 4.18
N GLU A 303 21.03 -24.59 5.22
CA GLU A 303 19.68 -24.88 5.69
C GLU A 303 18.58 -24.24 4.82
N LEU A 304 18.94 -23.27 3.96
CA LEU A 304 17.97 -22.56 3.11
C LEU A 304 17.57 -23.34 1.85
N ALA A 305 18.33 -24.36 1.47
CA ALA A 305 18.06 -25.13 0.25
C ALA A 305 16.74 -25.91 0.31
N THR A 306 16.29 -26.30 1.51
CA THR A 306 15.08 -27.09 1.74
C THR A 306 13.90 -26.28 2.28
N VAL A 307 14.07 -24.96 2.41
CA VAL A 307 13.04 -24.06 2.92
C VAL A 307 11.78 -24.10 2.04
N THR A 308 10.64 -24.20 2.70
CA THR A 308 9.33 -24.17 2.05
C THR A 308 8.73 -22.75 2.02
N PRO A 309 7.78 -22.47 1.10
CA PRO A 309 7.03 -21.22 1.11
C PRO A 309 6.36 -20.93 2.45
N GLU A 310 5.83 -21.96 3.12
CA GLU A 310 5.14 -21.79 4.40
C GLU A 310 6.09 -21.34 5.50
N GLU A 311 7.31 -21.88 5.55
CA GLU A 311 8.35 -21.40 6.47
C GLU A 311 8.78 -19.97 6.13
N ALA A 312 8.93 -19.64 4.85
CA ALA A 312 9.35 -18.30 4.43
C ALA A 312 8.29 -17.23 4.70
N LEU A 313 7.02 -17.61 4.75
CA LEU A 313 5.91 -16.72 5.09
C LEU A 313 5.77 -16.43 6.60
N GLN A 314 6.59 -17.07 7.45
CA GLN A 314 6.60 -16.84 8.90
C GLN A 314 7.61 -15.73 9.28
N HIS A 315 7.21 -14.47 9.11
CA HIS A 315 8.04 -13.34 9.53
C HIS A 315 8.03 -13.17 11.07
N PRO A 316 9.18 -12.93 11.72
CA PRO A 316 9.28 -12.87 13.19
C PRO A 316 8.67 -11.62 13.85
N THR A 317 8.06 -10.70 13.10
CA THR A 317 7.73 -9.36 13.61
C THR A 317 6.49 -8.80 12.93
N TRP A 318 6.44 -8.85 11.60
CA TRP A 318 5.39 -8.22 10.81
C TRP A 318 4.41 -9.25 10.24
N SER A 319 3.13 -8.87 10.17
CA SER A 319 2.12 -9.57 9.37
C SER A 319 1.94 -8.82 8.06
N MET A 320 2.36 -9.42 6.94
CA MET A 320 2.46 -8.73 5.65
C MET A 320 1.93 -9.57 4.48
N GLY A 321 1.87 -8.97 3.29
CA GLY A 321 1.56 -9.70 2.06
C GLY A 321 2.61 -10.76 1.73
N ARG A 322 2.22 -11.75 0.92
CA ARG A 322 3.09 -12.91 0.60
C ARG A 322 4.40 -12.49 -0.08
N LYS A 323 4.34 -11.61 -1.09
CA LYS A 323 5.52 -11.15 -1.85
C LYS A 323 6.54 -10.44 -0.97
N ILE A 324 6.13 -9.36 -0.31
CA ILE A 324 6.99 -8.59 0.61
C ILE A 324 7.56 -9.46 1.74
N THR A 325 6.85 -10.50 2.18
CA THR A 325 7.36 -11.43 3.19
C THR A 325 8.55 -12.26 2.66
N ILE A 326 8.47 -12.74 1.40
CA ILE A 326 9.59 -13.43 0.75
C ILE A 326 10.74 -12.46 0.50
N ASP A 327 10.46 -11.25 0.02
CA ASP A 327 11.49 -10.22 -0.21
C ASP A 327 12.20 -9.80 1.07
N SER A 328 11.49 -9.77 2.20
CA SER A 328 12.11 -9.55 3.51
C SER A 328 13.04 -10.71 3.89
N ALA A 329 12.63 -11.95 3.61
CA ALA A 329 13.46 -13.13 3.85
C ALA A 329 14.73 -13.18 2.97
N THR A 330 14.66 -12.71 1.72
CA THR A 330 15.82 -12.59 0.82
C THR A 330 16.59 -11.27 0.99
N LEU A 331 16.01 -10.33 1.75
CA LEU A 331 16.44 -8.94 1.89
C LEU A 331 16.41 -8.11 0.59
N MET A 332 15.74 -8.60 -0.46
CA MET A 332 15.43 -7.80 -1.66
C MET A 332 14.64 -6.54 -1.29
N ASN A 333 13.69 -6.67 -0.36
CA ASN A 333 12.84 -5.57 0.11
C ASN A 333 13.66 -4.36 0.56
N LYS A 334 14.74 -4.62 1.32
CA LYS A 334 15.62 -3.56 1.82
C LYS A 334 16.43 -2.91 0.71
N GLY A 335 16.80 -3.67 -0.32
CA GLY A 335 17.46 -3.13 -1.50
C GLY A 335 16.56 -2.15 -2.25
N PHE A 336 15.28 -2.49 -2.38
CA PHE A 336 14.28 -1.62 -3.01
C PHE A 336 14.01 -0.36 -2.19
N GLU A 337 13.94 -0.44 -0.87
CA GLU A 337 13.78 0.74 0.00
C GLU A 337 14.98 1.69 -0.05
N VAL A 338 16.20 1.17 -0.26
CA VAL A 338 17.38 2.04 -0.49
C VAL A 338 17.26 2.79 -1.81
N ILE A 339 16.82 2.11 -2.88
CA ILE A 339 16.57 2.74 -4.19
C ILE A 339 15.46 3.79 -4.07
N GLU A 340 14.37 3.45 -3.37
CA GLU A 340 13.24 4.33 -3.11
C GLU A 340 13.66 5.58 -2.32
N ALA A 341 14.35 5.41 -1.18
CA ALA A 341 14.80 6.52 -0.36
C ALA A 341 15.74 7.47 -1.12
N ARG A 342 16.61 6.92 -1.98
CA ARG A 342 17.43 7.73 -2.89
C ARG A 342 16.58 8.65 -3.75
N TRP A 343 15.49 8.15 -4.33
CA TRP A 343 14.63 8.92 -5.22
C TRP A 343 13.74 9.91 -4.46
N LEU A 344 13.11 9.47 -3.37
CA LEU A 344 12.18 10.29 -2.59
C LEU A 344 12.89 11.48 -1.92
N PHE A 345 14.13 11.29 -1.48
CA PHE A 345 14.88 12.30 -0.71
C PHE A 345 16.08 12.88 -1.47
N ASP A 346 16.25 12.56 -2.76
CA ASP A 346 17.35 13.00 -3.62
C ASP A 346 18.75 12.76 -2.99
N LEU A 347 18.98 11.53 -2.49
CA LEU A 347 20.19 11.18 -1.74
C LEU A 347 21.26 10.49 -2.59
N PRO A 348 22.52 10.96 -2.54
CA PRO A 348 23.67 10.18 -3.01
C PRO A 348 23.76 8.81 -2.33
N TRP A 349 24.24 7.79 -3.06
CA TRP A 349 24.33 6.42 -2.53
C TRP A 349 25.23 6.34 -1.28
N GLU A 350 26.25 7.18 -1.22
CA GLU A 350 27.25 7.24 -0.15
C GLU A 350 26.67 7.79 1.16
N LYS A 351 25.49 8.42 1.10
CA LYS A 351 24.79 8.96 2.27
C LYS A 351 23.79 7.97 2.87
N ILE A 352 23.60 6.79 2.29
CA ILE A 352 22.62 5.80 2.74
C ILE A 352 23.35 4.57 3.26
N ASP A 353 23.25 4.32 4.56
CA ASP A 353 23.67 3.05 5.16
C ASP A 353 22.50 2.14 5.45
N VAL A 354 22.80 0.85 5.57
CA VAL A 354 21.87 -0.16 6.04
C VAL A 354 22.46 -0.90 7.24
N VAL A 355 21.67 -1.01 8.30
CA VAL A 355 22.02 -1.78 9.51
C VAL A 355 20.93 -2.79 9.82
N VAL A 356 21.29 -3.91 10.43
CA VAL A 356 20.30 -4.88 10.93
C VAL A 356 19.82 -4.44 12.31
N HIS A 357 18.51 -4.31 12.48
CA HIS A 357 17.83 -4.02 13.73
C HIS A 357 16.68 -5.02 13.94
N HIS A 358 16.97 -6.08 14.70
CA HIS A 358 16.07 -7.23 14.80
C HIS A 358 14.71 -6.94 15.44
N GLN A 359 14.65 -5.93 16.32
CA GLN A 359 13.44 -5.56 17.04
C GLN A 359 12.47 -4.74 16.18
N SER A 360 12.94 -4.16 15.06
CA SER A 360 12.14 -3.33 14.13
C SER A 360 11.36 -2.20 14.83
N ILE A 361 11.93 -1.61 15.89
CA ILE A 361 11.34 -0.47 16.63
C ILE A 361 11.83 0.85 16.04
N ILE A 362 13.13 0.95 15.77
CA ILE A 362 13.71 2.08 15.03
C ILE A 362 13.69 1.72 13.55
N HIS A 363 12.97 2.48 12.71
CA HIS A 363 12.84 2.21 11.28
C HIS A 363 13.93 2.90 10.44
N ALA A 364 14.26 4.15 10.76
CA ALA A 364 15.37 4.87 10.15
C ALA A 364 15.96 5.90 11.12
N MET A 365 17.20 6.34 10.87
CA MET A 365 17.86 7.39 11.62
C MET A 365 18.44 8.44 10.67
N CYS A 366 18.21 9.72 10.97
CA CYS A 366 18.71 10.85 10.19
C CYS A 366 19.73 11.66 10.98
N ALA A 367 20.84 12.01 10.33
CA ALA A 367 21.86 12.87 10.91
C ALA A 367 21.82 14.26 10.27
N LEU A 368 21.16 15.21 10.95
CA LEU A 368 20.96 16.58 10.46
C LEU A 368 22.07 17.55 10.88
N PHE A 369 22.57 17.41 12.10
CA PHE A 369 23.59 18.31 12.65
C PHE A 369 25.00 17.71 12.58
N TYR A 370 25.14 16.43 12.19
CA TYR A 370 26.43 15.74 12.22
C TYR A 370 27.53 16.51 11.47
N PRO A 371 28.73 16.66 12.06
CA PRO A 371 29.21 16.11 13.34
C PRO A 371 28.85 16.95 14.58
N GLN A 372 28.19 18.08 14.40
CA GLN A 372 27.75 18.98 15.46
C GLN A 372 26.55 18.37 16.21
N ARG A 373 26.39 18.70 17.50
CA ARG A 373 25.23 18.33 18.31
C ARG A 373 24.54 19.61 18.79
N VAL A 374 23.21 19.65 18.66
CA VAL A 374 22.38 20.77 19.14
C VAL A 374 21.43 20.23 20.21
N GLU A 375 21.32 20.93 21.32
CA GLU A 375 20.46 20.55 22.43
C GLU A 375 19.00 20.89 22.10
N ASN A 376 18.11 19.89 22.15
CA ASN A 376 16.67 20.07 21.90
C ASN A 376 15.89 19.77 23.19
N GLY A 377 15.41 20.82 23.85
CA GLY A 377 14.63 20.72 25.09
C GLY A 377 13.14 20.37 24.90
N ALA A 378 12.65 20.30 23.64
CA ALA A 378 11.25 20.02 23.33
C ALA A 378 10.94 18.52 23.15
N LEU A 379 11.98 17.67 23.05
CA LEU A 379 11.80 16.22 22.93
C LEU A 379 11.90 15.54 24.31
N PRO A 380 11.02 14.56 24.60
CA PRO A 380 11.18 13.72 25.78
C PRO A 380 12.52 12.99 25.72
N ARG A 381 13.20 12.89 26.86
CA ARG A 381 14.46 12.13 26.94
C ARG A 381 14.17 10.65 26.78
N PHE A 382 14.96 9.98 25.94
CA PHE A 382 14.90 8.53 25.75
C PHE A 382 14.90 7.79 27.10
N ASN A 383 13.92 6.91 27.31
CA ASN A 383 13.82 6.05 28.50
C ASN A 383 14.36 4.64 28.18
N PRO A 384 15.61 4.33 28.53
CA PRO A 384 16.23 3.04 28.19
C PRO A 384 15.61 1.85 28.94
N VAL A 385 14.87 2.08 30.04
CA VAL A 385 14.29 1.00 30.86
C VAL A 385 12.98 0.51 30.25
N GLU A 386 12.13 1.40 29.75
CA GLU A 386 10.88 1.04 29.06
C GLU A 386 11.12 0.43 27.68
N THR A 387 12.22 0.81 27.01
CA THR A 387 12.47 0.42 25.61
C THR A 387 13.07 -1.00 25.47
N GLY A 388 13.62 -1.57 26.54
CA GLY A 388 14.32 -2.87 26.48
C GLY A 388 15.63 -2.81 25.69
N SER A 389 16.11 -3.97 25.20
CA SER A 389 17.36 -4.05 24.42
C SER A 389 17.12 -3.79 22.93
N LEU A 390 17.69 -2.70 22.42
CA LEU A 390 17.79 -2.41 20.98
C LEU A 390 19.18 -2.81 20.47
N THR A 391 19.25 -3.72 19.51
CA THR A 391 20.53 -4.16 18.93
C THR A 391 20.69 -3.66 17.49
N PHE A 392 21.94 -3.36 17.12
CA PHE A 392 22.31 -2.93 15.78
C PHE A 392 23.54 -3.71 15.33
N GLU A 393 23.45 -4.31 14.16
CA GLU A 393 24.52 -5.14 13.58
C GLU A 393 24.83 -4.65 12.16
N ALA A 394 26.09 -4.80 11.76
CA ALA A 394 26.48 -4.56 10.38
C ALA A 394 25.78 -5.58 9.47
N LEU A 395 25.31 -5.12 8.31
CA LEU A 395 24.69 -6.01 7.34
C LEU A 395 25.76 -6.84 6.62
N ASP A 396 25.70 -8.16 6.76
CA ASP A 396 26.49 -9.10 5.96
C ASP A 396 25.88 -9.22 4.55
N THR A 397 26.46 -8.53 3.57
CA THR A 397 25.97 -8.53 2.19
C THR A 397 26.17 -9.86 1.47
N ASP A 398 27.13 -10.68 1.88
CA ASP A 398 27.40 -11.98 1.26
C ASP A 398 26.31 -13.01 1.61
N ARG A 399 25.70 -12.82 2.79
CA ARG A 399 24.53 -13.60 3.22
C ARG A 399 23.27 -13.30 2.40
N TYR A 400 23.14 -12.07 1.88
CA TYR A 400 21.93 -11.61 1.19
C TYR A 400 22.23 -11.16 -0.25
N PRO A 401 22.41 -12.12 -1.20
CA PRO A 401 22.72 -11.79 -2.59
C PRO A 401 21.69 -10.88 -3.26
N CYS A 402 20.40 -11.05 -2.96
CA CYS A 402 19.34 -10.19 -3.52
C CYS A 402 19.53 -8.72 -3.13
N PHE A 403 19.94 -8.44 -1.89
CA PHE A 403 20.24 -7.07 -1.46
C PHE A 403 21.40 -6.46 -2.27
N ARG A 404 22.48 -7.22 -2.47
CA ARG A 404 23.60 -6.80 -3.32
C ARG A 404 23.15 -6.53 -4.75
N LEU A 405 22.40 -7.45 -5.36
CA LEU A 405 21.88 -7.33 -6.73
C LEU A 405 21.00 -6.09 -6.89
N ALA A 406 20.14 -5.79 -5.91
CA ALA A 406 19.32 -4.58 -5.89
C ALA A 406 20.16 -3.31 -5.90
N LEU A 407 21.16 -3.21 -5.01
CA LEU A 407 22.05 -2.04 -4.96
C LEU A 407 22.87 -1.88 -6.24
N GLU A 408 23.37 -2.98 -6.82
CA GLU A 408 24.10 -2.95 -8.08
C GLU A 408 23.20 -2.50 -9.24
N ALA A 409 21.98 -3.03 -9.36
CA ALA A 409 21.01 -2.63 -10.37
C ALA A 409 20.61 -1.16 -10.23
N GLY A 410 20.35 -0.71 -8.98
CA GLY A 410 20.06 0.68 -8.66
C GLY A 410 21.19 1.62 -9.07
N LYS A 411 22.45 1.29 -8.71
CA LYS A 411 23.64 2.09 -9.05
C LYS A 411 23.94 2.12 -10.55
N LYS A 412 23.70 1.01 -11.26
CA LYS A 412 23.82 0.96 -12.73
C LYS A 412 22.81 1.88 -13.42
N GLY A 413 21.65 2.14 -12.82
CA GLY A 413 20.60 2.99 -13.41
C GLY A 413 20.08 2.40 -14.72
N ALA A 414 19.77 3.25 -15.70
CA ALA A 414 19.20 2.82 -16.98
C ALA A 414 17.93 1.97 -16.75
N THR A 415 17.71 0.92 -17.53
CA THR A 415 16.58 -0.01 -17.35
C THR A 415 16.85 -1.14 -16.35
N TYR A 416 18.00 -1.18 -15.67
CA TYR A 416 18.31 -2.26 -14.70
C TYR A 416 17.33 -2.33 -13.50
N PRO A 417 16.90 -1.20 -12.88
CA PRO A 417 15.93 -1.24 -11.79
C PRO A 417 14.58 -1.84 -12.18
N ALA A 418 14.12 -1.58 -13.41
CA ALA A 418 12.90 -2.20 -13.93
C ALA A 418 13.06 -3.72 -14.10
N VAL A 419 14.20 -4.15 -14.64
CA VAL A 419 14.51 -5.58 -14.86
C VAL A 419 14.59 -6.35 -13.54
N ILE A 420 15.28 -5.83 -12.53
CA ILE A 420 15.38 -6.53 -11.23
C ILE A 420 14.01 -6.59 -10.54
N SER A 421 13.22 -5.51 -10.57
CA SER A 421 11.87 -5.50 -10.01
C SER A 421 10.98 -6.56 -10.66
N ALA A 422 11.04 -6.68 -11.99
CA ALA A 422 10.28 -7.64 -12.77
C ALA A 422 10.73 -9.10 -12.55
N ALA A 423 12.05 -9.34 -12.56
CA ALA A 423 12.64 -10.66 -12.37
C ALA A 423 12.38 -11.18 -10.96
N ASP A 424 12.50 -10.32 -9.95
CA ASP A 424 12.20 -10.64 -8.55
C ASP A 424 10.74 -11.05 -8.36
N GLU A 425 9.80 -10.28 -8.90
CA GLU A 425 8.37 -10.57 -8.79
C GLU A 425 8.03 -11.96 -9.36
N VAL A 426 8.60 -12.31 -10.52
CA VAL A 426 8.44 -13.64 -11.11
C VAL A 426 9.15 -14.71 -10.29
N ALA A 427 10.37 -14.47 -9.81
CA ALA A 427 11.12 -15.44 -9.01
C ALA A 427 10.39 -15.78 -7.70
N VAL A 428 9.85 -14.77 -7.02
CA VAL A 428 9.05 -14.94 -5.80
C VAL A 428 7.77 -15.71 -6.09
N ALA A 429 7.06 -15.39 -7.18
CA ALA A 429 5.88 -16.16 -7.59
C ALA A 429 6.23 -17.63 -7.86
N LEU A 430 7.32 -17.90 -8.60
CA LEU A 430 7.81 -19.24 -8.86
C LEU A 430 8.16 -19.99 -7.56
N PHE A 431 8.77 -19.32 -6.59
CA PHE A 431 9.06 -19.93 -5.28
C PHE A 431 7.79 -20.27 -4.52
N LEU A 432 6.84 -19.32 -4.44
CA LEU A 432 5.54 -19.50 -3.77
C LEU A 432 4.71 -20.63 -4.41
N GLU A 433 4.84 -20.83 -5.74
CA GLU A 433 4.25 -21.94 -6.50
C GLU A 433 5.03 -23.27 -6.37
N ARG A 434 6.11 -23.30 -5.57
CA ARG A 434 7.01 -24.45 -5.40
C ARG A 434 7.69 -24.90 -6.70
N ARG A 435 7.90 -23.98 -7.63
CA ARG A 435 8.58 -24.21 -8.92
C ARG A 435 10.07 -23.98 -8.86
N ILE A 436 10.56 -23.18 -7.92
CA ILE A 436 12.00 -23.02 -7.65
C ILE A 436 12.26 -23.14 -6.15
N ALA A 437 13.51 -23.44 -5.77
CA ALA A 437 13.92 -23.40 -4.37
C ALA A 437 14.12 -21.94 -3.92
N PHE A 438 14.06 -21.69 -2.61
CA PHE A 438 14.31 -20.35 -2.05
C PHE A 438 15.69 -19.81 -2.49
N THR A 439 16.71 -20.67 -2.47
CA THR A 439 18.07 -20.33 -2.89
C THR A 439 18.22 -20.03 -4.38
N SER A 440 17.24 -20.41 -5.21
CA SER A 440 17.25 -20.14 -6.65
C SER A 440 16.71 -18.76 -7.02
N ILE A 441 16.08 -18.03 -6.08
CA ILE A 441 15.61 -16.65 -6.31
C ILE A 441 16.75 -15.73 -6.78
N PRO A 442 17.87 -15.59 -6.03
CA PRO A 442 18.97 -14.75 -6.47
C PRO A 442 19.62 -15.23 -7.77
N ASP A 443 19.73 -16.55 -7.98
CA ASP A 443 20.33 -17.12 -9.20
C ASP A 443 19.54 -16.75 -10.45
N LEU A 444 18.20 -16.84 -10.37
CA LEU A 444 17.30 -16.47 -11.46
C LEU A 444 17.40 -14.97 -11.75
N VAL A 445 17.34 -14.13 -10.71
CA VAL A 445 17.43 -12.67 -10.84
C VAL A 445 18.77 -12.26 -11.47
N GLU A 446 19.88 -12.83 -11.01
CA GLU A 446 21.22 -12.57 -11.55
C GLU A 446 21.35 -13.02 -13.02
N ASP A 447 20.83 -14.19 -13.37
CA ASP A 447 20.82 -14.70 -14.76
C ASP A 447 20.03 -13.77 -15.69
N VAL A 448 18.83 -13.31 -15.27
CA VAL A 448 18.04 -12.35 -16.05
C VAL A 448 18.78 -11.02 -16.22
N LEU A 449 19.37 -10.48 -15.13
CA LEU A 449 20.15 -9.24 -15.21
C LEU A 449 21.37 -9.37 -16.13
N SER A 450 22.02 -10.54 -16.15
CA SER A 450 23.22 -10.78 -16.99
C SER A 450 22.92 -10.78 -18.50
N LYS A 451 21.69 -11.12 -18.88
CA LYS A 451 21.23 -11.18 -20.28
C LYS A 451 20.65 -9.85 -20.77
N HIS A 452 20.45 -8.90 -19.85
CA HIS A 452 19.81 -7.64 -20.15
C HIS A 452 20.70 -6.73 -20.98
N THR A 453 20.12 -6.12 -22.02
CA THR A 453 20.77 -5.05 -22.78
C THR A 453 20.20 -3.70 -22.32
N PRO A 454 20.98 -2.89 -21.58
CA PRO A 454 20.44 -1.69 -20.94
C PRO A 454 20.18 -0.55 -21.93
N VAL A 455 19.06 0.16 -21.71
CA VAL A 455 18.73 1.42 -22.40
C VAL A 455 19.03 2.57 -21.46
N SER A 456 19.95 3.45 -21.87
CA SER A 456 20.33 4.63 -21.08
C SER A 456 19.30 5.74 -21.22
N ASN A 457 19.04 6.48 -20.14
CA ASN A 457 18.00 7.53 -20.08
C ASN A 457 16.63 7.07 -20.60
N PRO A 458 16.07 5.97 -20.06
CA PRO A 458 14.87 5.36 -20.61
C PRO A 458 13.63 6.24 -20.40
N GLY A 459 12.77 6.27 -21.42
CA GLY A 459 11.40 6.76 -21.31
C GLY A 459 10.48 5.74 -20.63
N LEU A 460 9.19 6.06 -20.51
CA LEU A 460 8.22 5.16 -19.88
C LEU A 460 8.06 3.85 -20.67
N GLU A 461 8.05 3.92 -22.01
CA GLU A 461 7.93 2.75 -22.88
C GLU A 461 9.12 1.80 -22.71
N ASP A 462 10.35 2.32 -22.72
CA ASP A 462 11.57 1.52 -22.49
C ASP A 462 11.55 0.79 -21.13
N ILE A 463 11.01 1.44 -20.09
CA ILE A 463 10.86 0.85 -18.76
C ILE A 463 9.84 -0.29 -18.78
N LEU A 464 8.69 -0.10 -19.44
CA LEU A 464 7.64 -1.11 -19.55
C LEU A 464 8.08 -2.31 -20.41
N ASP A 465 8.81 -2.05 -21.49
CA ASP A 465 9.40 -3.08 -22.35
C ASP A 465 10.45 -3.89 -21.62
N ALA A 466 11.33 -3.23 -20.85
CA ALA A 466 12.32 -3.91 -20.02
C ALA A 466 11.68 -4.78 -18.93
N ASP A 467 10.61 -4.31 -18.27
CA ASP A 467 9.83 -5.13 -17.34
C ASP A 467 9.19 -6.34 -18.05
N GLY A 468 8.56 -6.13 -19.20
CA GLY A 468 7.92 -7.19 -19.99
C GLY A 468 8.91 -8.28 -20.39
N TRP A 469 10.04 -7.89 -20.98
CA TRP A 469 11.14 -8.78 -21.36
C TRP A 469 11.68 -9.55 -20.15
N ALA A 470 11.93 -8.88 -19.02
CA ALA A 470 12.47 -9.51 -17.82
C ALA A 470 11.53 -10.58 -17.26
N ARG A 471 10.21 -10.33 -17.29
CA ARG A 471 9.20 -11.33 -16.87
C ARG A 471 9.21 -12.56 -17.78
N GLU A 472 9.32 -12.36 -19.09
CA GLU A 472 9.42 -13.47 -20.04
C GLU A 472 10.70 -14.28 -19.84
N ALA A 473 11.84 -13.61 -19.71
CA ALA A 473 13.13 -14.25 -19.44
C ALA A 473 13.12 -15.06 -18.13
N ALA A 474 12.57 -14.48 -17.05
CA ALA A 474 12.41 -15.15 -15.76
C ALA A 474 11.50 -16.39 -15.85
N ARG A 475 10.38 -16.31 -16.56
CA ARG A 475 9.48 -17.47 -16.77
C ARG A 475 10.15 -18.57 -17.59
N ALA A 476 10.91 -18.18 -18.62
CA ALA A 476 11.65 -19.08 -19.51
C ALA A 476 12.74 -19.89 -18.78
N TRP A 477 13.27 -19.36 -17.68
CA TRP A 477 14.30 -20.01 -16.86
C TRP A 477 13.93 -21.44 -16.42
N THR A 478 12.63 -21.77 -16.33
CA THR A 478 12.17 -23.11 -15.90
C THR A 478 12.07 -24.17 -17.02
N GLY A 479 12.00 -23.79 -18.31
CA GLY A 479 11.41 -24.58 -19.41
C GLY A 479 12.26 -25.62 -20.16
N GLY A 480 13.49 -25.30 -20.61
CA GLY A 480 14.22 -26.16 -21.57
C GLY A 480 15.52 -26.80 -21.06
N HIS A 481 15.74 -26.80 -19.76
CA HIS A 481 16.96 -27.34 -19.15
C HIS A 481 17.05 -28.89 -19.18
N LEU A 482 15.95 -29.65 -19.32
CA LEU A 482 15.93 -31.11 -19.07
C LEU A 482 16.65 -31.91 -20.14
N VAL A 483 16.31 -31.67 -21.41
CA VAL A 483 16.73 -32.52 -22.53
C VAL A 483 18.23 -32.43 -22.72
N ALA A 484 18.77 -31.22 -22.72
CA ALA A 484 20.20 -30.99 -22.80
C ALA A 484 20.94 -31.49 -21.56
N ALA A 485 20.37 -31.35 -20.35
CA ALA A 485 21.01 -31.84 -19.14
C ALA A 485 21.18 -33.36 -19.16
N LYS A 486 20.16 -34.11 -19.59
CA LYS A 486 20.27 -35.56 -19.74
C LYS A 486 21.25 -35.98 -20.82
N ALA A 487 21.32 -35.25 -21.94
CA ALA A 487 22.26 -35.55 -23.03
C ALA A 487 23.74 -35.43 -22.61
N PHE A 488 24.04 -34.52 -21.67
CA PHE A 488 25.38 -34.39 -21.08
C PHE A 488 25.59 -35.25 -19.83
N GLY A 489 24.68 -36.17 -19.51
CA GLY A 489 24.79 -37.03 -18.34
C GLY A 489 24.68 -36.28 -17.00
N MET A 490 24.02 -35.11 -17.00
CA MET A 490 23.71 -34.38 -15.76
C MET A 490 22.54 -35.03 -15.04
N LYS A 491 22.60 -35.05 -13.71
CA LYS A 491 21.57 -35.64 -12.85
C LYS A 491 20.37 -34.70 -12.75
N ALA A 492 19.37 -34.92 -13.61
CA ALA A 492 18.09 -34.21 -13.55
C ALA A 492 17.07 -35.00 -12.71
N THR A 493 16.58 -34.44 -11.62
CA THR A 493 15.76 -35.16 -10.62
C THR A 493 14.26 -34.99 -10.85
N LYS A 494 13.82 -33.89 -11.48
CA LYS A 494 12.41 -33.62 -11.75
C LYS A 494 12.19 -33.00 -13.13
N TYR A 495 11.11 -33.41 -13.78
CA TYR A 495 10.56 -32.82 -14.98
C TYR A 495 9.04 -32.75 -14.93
N PHE A 496 8.47 -31.56 -15.03
CA PHE A 496 7.01 -31.42 -15.10
C PHE A 496 6.62 -30.57 -16.30
N LEU A 497 5.61 -31.03 -17.03
CA LEU A 497 4.98 -30.28 -18.12
C LEU A 497 3.77 -29.53 -17.54
N GLY A 498 3.74 -28.21 -17.67
CA GLY A 498 2.63 -27.39 -17.18
C GLY A 498 2.81 -26.74 -15.79
N PHE A 499 1.79 -26.00 -15.36
CA PHE A 499 1.67 -25.32 -14.05
C PHE A 499 0.47 -25.81 -13.22
N GLY A 500 0.43 -25.49 -11.92
CA GLY A 500 -0.66 -25.87 -11.03
C GLY A 500 -0.49 -27.26 -10.36
N PRO A 501 -1.57 -27.83 -9.78
CA PRO A 501 -1.49 -29.11 -9.07
C PRO A 501 -1.05 -30.24 -10.00
N THR A 502 -0.32 -31.21 -9.45
CA THR A 502 0.08 -32.41 -10.20
C THR A 502 -1.17 -33.20 -10.56
N LEU A 503 -1.51 -33.26 -11.85
CA LEU A 503 -2.56 -34.15 -12.33
C LEU A 503 -2.07 -35.59 -12.30
N TRP A 504 -0.82 -35.78 -12.69
CA TRP A 504 -0.22 -37.09 -12.81
C TRP A 504 1.31 -37.01 -12.77
N SER A 505 1.95 -37.95 -12.09
CA SER A 505 3.41 -38.12 -12.12
C SER A 505 3.80 -39.59 -12.08
N PHE A 506 4.98 -39.89 -12.63
CA PHE A 506 5.60 -41.19 -12.57
C PHE A 506 7.12 -41.03 -12.48
N LYS A 507 7.78 -41.94 -11.77
CA LYS A 507 9.23 -41.94 -11.65
C LYS A 507 9.84 -42.90 -12.67
N ARG A 508 10.78 -42.41 -13.48
CA ARG A 508 11.55 -43.24 -14.42
C ARG A 508 13.04 -43.02 -14.19
N GLY A 509 13.69 -44.02 -13.60
CA GLY A 509 15.07 -43.94 -13.14
C GLY A 509 15.20 -42.94 -11.98
N GLU A 510 16.13 -42.00 -12.12
CA GLU A 510 16.40 -40.96 -11.11
C GLU A 510 15.53 -39.69 -11.30
N THR A 511 14.73 -39.62 -12.37
CA THR A 511 13.91 -38.45 -12.70
C THR A 511 12.43 -38.74 -12.47
N GLU A 512 11.77 -37.85 -11.74
CA GLU A 512 10.32 -37.80 -11.63
C GLU A 512 9.74 -36.99 -12.80
N TYR A 513 8.85 -37.59 -13.58
CA TYR A 513 8.17 -36.99 -14.70
C TYR A 513 6.70 -36.73 -14.33
N GLY A 514 6.12 -35.61 -14.73
CA GLY A 514 4.68 -35.41 -14.51
C GLY A 514 4.06 -34.32 -15.36
N VAL A 515 2.73 -34.24 -15.29
CA VAL A 515 1.89 -33.26 -15.96
C VAL A 515 1.12 -32.49 -14.89
N LYS A 516 1.11 -31.17 -15.01
CA LYS A 516 0.38 -30.26 -14.13
C LYS A 516 -0.89 -29.76 -14.82
N ALA A 517 -1.81 -29.21 -14.02
CA ALA A 517 -3.16 -28.84 -14.45
C ALA A 517 -3.23 -27.86 -15.65
N ILE A 518 -2.26 -26.96 -15.78
CA ILE A 518 -2.21 -25.94 -16.82
C ILE A 518 -1.14 -26.33 -17.83
N PRO A 519 -1.46 -26.66 -19.09
CA PRO A 519 -0.49 -27.15 -20.07
C PRO A 519 0.33 -26.00 -20.71
N ALA A 520 1.02 -25.21 -19.89
CA ALA A 520 1.93 -24.15 -20.34
C ALA A 520 3.31 -24.32 -19.70
N GLY A 521 4.39 -24.25 -20.50
CA GLY A 521 5.77 -24.36 -20.03
C GLY A 521 6.20 -25.73 -19.50
N GLY A 522 7.42 -25.78 -18.96
CA GLY A 522 8.00 -26.94 -18.32
C GLY A 522 8.85 -26.54 -17.11
N PHE A 523 9.10 -27.45 -16.20
CA PHE A 523 9.99 -27.28 -15.06
C PHE A 523 11.01 -28.41 -15.01
N VAL A 524 12.27 -28.07 -14.71
CA VAL A 524 13.41 -29.01 -14.65
C VAL A 524 14.25 -28.74 -13.41
N SER A 525 14.54 -29.78 -12.63
CA SER A 525 15.56 -29.71 -11.56
C SER A 525 16.80 -30.51 -11.96
N ILE A 526 17.98 -29.88 -11.93
CA ILE A 526 19.29 -30.48 -12.25
C ILE A 526 20.24 -30.24 -11.08
N VAL A 527 20.87 -31.30 -10.60
CA VAL A 527 21.80 -31.27 -9.46
C VAL A 527 23.06 -30.46 -9.82
N GLY A 528 23.46 -29.58 -8.91
CA GLY A 528 24.60 -28.67 -8.97
C GLY A 528 24.47 -27.54 -9.98
N MET A 529 23.24 -27.14 -10.34
CA MET A 529 22.99 -25.82 -10.96
C MET A 529 23.26 -24.69 -9.97
N ASN A 530 23.02 -24.94 -8.69
CA ASN A 530 23.45 -24.07 -7.62
C ASN A 530 24.92 -24.38 -7.27
N PRO A 531 25.86 -23.42 -7.36
CA PRO A 531 27.28 -23.62 -7.06
C PRO A 531 27.55 -24.12 -5.63
N LEU A 532 26.56 -24.01 -4.74
CA LEU A 532 26.64 -24.31 -3.31
C LEU A 532 25.77 -25.50 -2.89
N GLU A 533 25.13 -26.19 -3.83
CA GLU A 533 24.45 -27.46 -3.55
C GLU A 533 25.48 -28.48 -3.04
N TYR A 534 25.28 -29.04 -1.85
CA TYR A 534 26.13 -30.12 -1.37
C TYR A 534 25.83 -31.37 -2.19
N VAL A 535 26.83 -31.84 -2.93
CA VAL A 535 26.75 -33.04 -3.74
C VAL A 535 27.85 -33.98 -3.25
N PRO A 536 27.56 -35.26 -2.98
CA PRO A 536 28.59 -36.22 -2.62
C PRO A 536 29.71 -36.24 -3.68
N PRO A 537 30.99 -36.36 -3.29
CA PRO A 537 32.12 -36.28 -4.22
C PRO A 537 32.01 -37.25 -5.41
N GLU A 538 31.43 -38.43 -5.18
CA GLU A 538 31.16 -39.44 -6.21
C GLU A 538 30.14 -38.99 -7.27
N GLU A 539 29.23 -38.06 -6.97
CA GLU A 539 28.19 -37.57 -7.89
C GLU A 539 28.55 -36.23 -8.55
N GLU A 540 29.65 -35.58 -8.13
CA GLU A 540 30.07 -34.24 -8.59
C GLU A 540 30.23 -34.17 -10.12
N HIS A 541 30.72 -35.26 -10.75
CA HIS A 541 30.88 -35.37 -12.20
C HIS A 541 29.54 -35.38 -12.98
N ARG A 542 28.42 -35.64 -12.30
CA ARG A 542 27.06 -35.65 -12.86
C ARG A 542 26.31 -34.35 -12.57
N THR A 543 26.96 -33.36 -11.97
CA THR A 543 26.34 -32.07 -11.66
C THR A 543 26.43 -31.10 -12.83
N TYR A 544 25.61 -30.05 -12.84
CA TYR A 544 25.74 -28.97 -13.81
C TYR A 544 27.09 -28.23 -13.65
N ARG A 545 27.49 -27.85 -12.42
CA ARG A 545 28.76 -27.14 -12.16
C ARG A 545 30.01 -27.95 -12.54
N GLY A 546 29.97 -29.28 -12.33
CA GLY A 546 31.06 -30.20 -12.67
C GLY A 546 31.27 -30.42 -14.17
N ARG A 547 30.46 -29.81 -15.04
CA ARG A 547 30.52 -29.98 -16.49
C ARG A 547 31.27 -28.84 -17.18
N PRO A 548 31.97 -29.13 -18.31
CA PRO A 548 32.64 -28.12 -19.12
C PRO A 548 31.70 -26.99 -19.55
N PHE A 549 32.26 -25.78 -19.71
CA PHE A 549 31.50 -24.57 -20.04
C PHE A 549 30.56 -24.75 -21.25
N TYR A 550 31.01 -25.36 -22.34
CA TYR A 550 30.16 -25.55 -23.53
C TYR A 550 28.92 -26.41 -23.26
N GLN A 551 29.01 -27.42 -22.38
CA GLN A 551 27.86 -28.27 -22.02
C GLN A 551 26.85 -27.49 -21.18
N LYS A 552 27.34 -26.66 -20.24
CA LYS A 552 26.52 -25.74 -19.45
C LYS A 552 25.80 -24.73 -20.34
N SER A 553 26.50 -24.15 -21.31
CA SER A 553 25.93 -23.20 -22.27
C SER A 553 24.85 -23.85 -23.15
N VAL A 554 25.06 -25.08 -23.65
CA VAL A 554 24.05 -25.79 -24.43
C VAL A 554 22.80 -26.12 -23.60
N VAL A 555 22.96 -26.43 -22.31
CA VAL A 555 21.83 -26.68 -21.39
C VAL A 555 20.96 -25.45 -21.19
N VAL A 556 21.59 -24.28 -21.02
CA VAL A 556 20.89 -23.00 -20.89
C VAL A 556 20.24 -22.58 -22.23
N MET A 557 20.93 -22.80 -23.36
CA MET A 557 20.42 -22.48 -24.69
C MET A 557 19.27 -23.39 -25.14
N ALA A 558 19.25 -24.66 -24.71
CA ALA A 558 18.14 -25.59 -24.95
C ALA A 558 16.85 -25.14 -24.23
N GLY A 559 17.00 -24.40 -23.12
CA GLY A 559 16.00 -23.51 -22.51
C GLY A 559 15.17 -22.76 -23.54
N VAL A 560 15.89 -21.95 -24.32
CA VAL A 560 15.37 -21.03 -25.33
C VAL A 560 14.89 -21.76 -26.58
N GLY A 561 15.62 -22.78 -27.05
CA GLY A 561 15.25 -23.53 -28.26
C GLY A 561 13.93 -24.29 -28.15
N THR A 562 13.57 -24.75 -26.94
CA THR A 562 12.30 -25.48 -26.69
C THR A 562 11.09 -24.59 -26.96
N HIS A 563 11.19 -23.28 -26.73
CA HIS A 563 10.11 -22.33 -26.99
C HIS A 563 9.82 -22.18 -28.48
N PHE A 564 10.86 -22.14 -29.32
CA PHE A 564 10.68 -22.11 -30.78
C PHE A 564 9.98 -23.36 -31.29
N ILE A 565 10.36 -24.54 -30.79
CA ILE A 565 9.75 -25.81 -31.19
C ILE A 565 8.27 -25.85 -30.78
N ILE A 566 7.94 -25.45 -29.55
CA ILE A 566 6.55 -25.38 -29.08
C ILE A 566 5.74 -24.37 -29.91
N ALA A 567 6.30 -23.20 -30.20
CA ALA A 567 5.66 -22.21 -31.06
C ALA A 567 5.36 -22.76 -32.46
N PHE A 568 6.32 -23.45 -33.09
CA PHE A 568 6.10 -24.10 -34.39
C PHE A 568 5.04 -25.20 -34.34
N ILE A 569 5.00 -26.00 -33.27
CA ILE A 569 3.96 -27.03 -33.09
C ILE A 569 2.58 -26.39 -32.91
N LEU A 570 2.47 -25.33 -32.12
CA LEU A 570 1.22 -24.60 -31.92
C LEU A 570 0.74 -23.95 -33.22
N ILE A 571 1.63 -23.28 -33.96
CA ILE A 571 1.33 -22.69 -35.28
C ILE A 571 0.93 -23.77 -36.29
N TRP A 572 1.63 -24.90 -36.32
CA TRP A 572 1.30 -26.02 -37.21
C TRP A 572 -0.08 -26.61 -36.85
N THR A 573 -0.33 -26.85 -35.57
CA THR A 573 -1.61 -27.40 -35.07
C THR A 573 -2.76 -26.44 -35.34
N ALA A 574 -2.57 -25.14 -35.11
CA ALA A 574 -3.54 -24.10 -35.46
C ALA A 574 -3.81 -24.09 -36.97
N ASN A 575 -2.77 -24.18 -37.82
CA ASN A 575 -2.94 -24.26 -39.27
C ASN A 575 -3.67 -25.53 -39.75
N VAL A 576 -3.52 -26.65 -39.03
CA VAL A 576 -4.21 -27.90 -39.32
C VAL A 576 -5.68 -27.85 -38.87
N LEU A 577 -5.96 -27.26 -37.71
CA LEU A 577 -7.31 -27.19 -37.13
C LEU A 577 -8.18 -26.08 -37.72
N ILE A 578 -7.60 -24.91 -38.02
CA ILE A 578 -8.31 -23.72 -38.50
C ILE A 578 -8.33 -23.66 -40.04
N GLY A 579 -7.45 -24.43 -40.69
CA GLY A 579 -7.25 -24.39 -42.14
C GLY A 579 -6.36 -23.21 -42.55
N ARG A 580 -5.50 -23.41 -43.56
CA ARG A 580 -4.60 -22.36 -44.04
C ARG A 580 -5.41 -21.23 -44.70
N PRO A 581 -5.12 -19.95 -44.43
CA PRO A 581 -5.67 -18.85 -45.21
C PRO A 581 -5.26 -19.06 -46.68
N ARG A 582 -6.23 -19.29 -47.55
CA ARG A 582 -5.99 -19.34 -48.99
C ARG A 582 -5.64 -17.92 -49.43
N PRO A 583 -4.54 -17.70 -50.17
CA PRO A 583 -4.34 -16.40 -50.81
C PRO A 583 -5.57 -16.11 -51.67
N GLY A 584 -6.19 -14.95 -51.47
CA GLY A 584 -7.30 -14.49 -52.29
C GLY A 584 -6.89 -14.47 -53.77
N PRO A 585 -7.85 -14.58 -54.71
CA PRO A 585 -7.53 -14.51 -56.12
C PRO A 585 -6.80 -13.19 -56.40
N ALA A 586 -5.63 -13.29 -57.04
CA ALA A 586 -4.92 -12.11 -57.51
C ALA A 586 -5.88 -11.32 -58.41
N SER A 587 -6.19 -10.08 -58.02
CA SER A 587 -6.92 -9.14 -58.86
C SER A 587 -6.07 -8.85 -60.09
N ALA A 588 -6.46 -9.42 -61.22
CA ALA A 588 -5.97 -9.03 -62.55
C ALA A 588 -6.66 -7.74 -63.01
#